data_AF-A0A9D7E4Z7-F1
#
_entry.id   AF-A0A9D7E4Z7-F1
#
_cell.length_a   1.000
_cell.length_b   1.000
_cell.length_c   1.000
_cell.angle_alpha   90.00
_cell.angle_beta   90.00
_cell.angle_gamma   90.00
#
_symmetry.space_group_name_H-M   'P 1'
#
loop_
_entity.id
_entity.type
_entity.pdbx_description
1 polymer ?
#
loop_
_entity_poly.entity_id
_entity_poly.type
_entity_poly.pdbx_seq_one_letter_code
_entity_poly.pdbx_strand_id
1 'polypeptide(L)'
;MYGAIIDGRACACGLVRVREAADIAFLVKEAEIVTGLPGRQFVVAGSDRVVYRVAVGSFFFEVTRLDEPFGTDVVRVEELGQHRIGVALHAGHLFTPVMN
;
A
#
# COMPACT_ATOMS: atom_id res chain seq x y z
N MET A 1 7.29 -2.30 -24.55
CA MET A 1 6.56 -2.25 -23.26
C MET A 1 6.98 -0.94 -22.59
N TYR A 2 6.19 0.12 -22.78
CA TYR A 2 6.56 1.47 -22.32
C TYR A 2 6.21 1.60 -20.83
N GLY A 3 7.22 1.70 -19.98
CA GLY A 3 7.02 2.04 -18.57
C GLY A 3 6.58 3.50 -18.49
N ALA A 4 5.35 3.74 -18.05
CA ALA A 4 4.91 5.09 -17.75
C ALA A 4 5.63 5.56 -16.48
N ILE A 5 6.13 6.80 -16.49
CA ILE A 5 6.63 7.46 -15.29
C ILE A 5 5.47 8.31 -14.79
N ILE A 6 4.94 7.95 -13.63
CA ILE A 6 3.91 8.76 -12.95
C ILE A 6 4.53 9.12 -11.61
N ASP A 7 4.65 10.43 -11.35
CA ASP A 7 5.26 10.97 -10.13
C ASP A 7 6.73 10.51 -9.88
N GLY A 8 7.53 10.36 -10.95
CA GLY A 8 8.93 9.93 -10.84
C GLY A 8 9.12 8.45 -10.44
N ARG A 9 8.05 7.66 -10.45
CA ARG A 9 8.08 6.22 -10.14
C ARG A 9 7.81 5.39 -11.40
N ALA A 10 8.64 4.37 -11.60
CA ALA A 10 8.47 3.43 -12.71
C ALA A 10 7.18 2.63 -12.53
N CYS A 11 6.28 2.71 -13.51
CA CYS A 11 5.04 1.97 -13.51
C CYS A 11 5.16 0.74 -14.41
N ALA A 12 4.83 -0.42 -13.88
CA ALA A 12 4.63 -1.64 -14.65
C ALA A 12 3.18 -2.10 -14.46
N CYS A 13 2.43 -2.22 -15.55
CA CYS A 13 1.02 -2.65 -15.55
C CYS A 13 0.08 -1.85 -14.62
N GLY A 14 0.29 -0.54 -14.48
CA GLY A 14 -0.55 0.31 -13.62
C GLY A 14 -0.28 0.17 -12.11
N LEU A 15 0.85 -0.42 -11.72
CA LEU A 15 1.31 -0.49 -10.34
C LEU A 15 2.57 0.34 -10.14
N VAL A 16 2.64 1.02 -9.01
CA VAL A 16 3.75 1.85 -8.56
C VAL A 16 4.39 1.20 -7.33
N ARG A 17 5.72 1.10 -7.31
CA ARG A 17 6.45 0.62 -6.13
C ARG A 17 6.42 1.67 -5.02
N VAL A 18 6.09 1.23 -3.80
CA VAL A 18 6.20 2.04 -2.58
C VAL A 18 7.65 1.96 -2.09
N ARG A 19 8.28 3.10 -1.76
CA ARG A 19 9.71 3.13 -1.41
C ARG A 19 9.92 3.20 0.09
N GLU A 20 9.13 4.02 0.78
CA GLU A 20 9.30 4.30 2.20
C GLU A 20 7.99 4.13 2.98
N ALA A 21 8.08 3.91 4.29
CA ALA A 21 6.90 3.77 5.14
C ALA A 21 6.11 5.08 5.21
N ALA A 22 6.80 6.22 5.16
CA ALA A 22 6.19 7.54 5.08
C ALA A 22 5.33 7.71 3.81
N ASP A 23 5.70 7.06 2.71
CA ASP A 23 4.92 7.09 1.47
C ASP A 23 3.53 6.46 1.67
N ILE A 24 3.39 5.46 2.54
CA ILE A 24 2.11 4.75 2.72
C ILE A 24 1.05 5.72 3.22
N ALA A 25 1.37 6.51 4.25
CA ALA A 25 0.42 7.48 4.79
C ALA A 25 0.04 8.56 3.76
N PHE A 26 1.04 9.07 3.02
CA PHE A 26 0.82 10.04 1.95
C PHE A 26 -0.07 9.47 0.84
N LEU A 27 0.26 8.28 0.33
CA LEU A 27 -0.47 7.62 -0.75
C LEU A 27 -1.90 7.29 -0.36
N VAL A 28 -2.12 6.84 0.88
CA VAL A 28 -3.47 6.63 1.40
C VAL A 28 -4.24 7.94 1.41
N LYS A 29 -3.66 9.03 1.93
CA LYS A 29 -4.33 10.33 1.97
C LYS A 29 -4.67 10.85 0.58
N GLU A 30 -3.73 10.73 -0.36
CA GLU A 30 -3.94 11.06 -1.76
C GLU A 30 -5.12 10.28 -2.34
N ALA A 31 -5.18 8.97 -2.11
CA ALA A 31 -6.27 8.12 -2.59
C ALA A 31 -7.63 8.48 -1.97
N GLU A 32 -7.66 8.81 -0.68
CA GLU A 32 -8.87 9.27 -0.01
C GLU A 32 -9.39 10.57 -0.61
N ILE A 33 -8.48 11.49 -0.96
CA ILE A 33 -8.82 12.76 -1.60
C ILE A 33 -9.35 12.52 -3.02
N VAL A 34 -8.72 11.63 -3.79
CA VAL A 34 -9.09 11.34 -5.19
C VAL A 34 -10.39 10.55 -5.28
N THR A 35 -10.58 9.54 -4.44
CA THR A 35 -11.70 8.59 -4.55
C THR A 35 -12.85 8.90 -3.60
N GLY A 36 -12.62 9.70 -2.55
CA GLY A 36 -13.58 9.92 -1.46
C GLY A 36 -13.82 8.70 -0.56
N LEU A 37 -13.08 7.60 -0.78
CA LEU A 37 -13.22 6.35 -0.02
C LEU A 37 -12.06 6.20 0.97
N PRO A 38 -12.30 5.66 2.18
CA PRO A 38 -11.25 5.45 3.18
C PRO A 38 -10.25 4.38 2.74
N GLY A 39 -8.98 4.70 2.88
CA GLY A 39 -7.87 3.80 2.60
C GLY A 39 -7.46 3.64 1.13
N ARG A 40 -6.36 2.91 0.92
CA ARG A 40 -5.80 2.61 -0.41
C ARG A 40 -5.41 1.15 -0.51
N GLN A 41 -5.46 0.61 -1.74
CA GLN A 41 -4.99 -0.74 -2.01
C GLN A 41 -3.47 -0.80 -2.17
N PHE A 42 -2.88 -1.79 -1.53
CA PHE A 42 -1.49 -2.16 -1.63
C PHE A 42 -1.39 -3.64 -2.01
N VAL A 43 -0.47 -3.95 -2.90
CA VAL A 43 -0.25 -5.30 -3.43
C VAL A 43 1.15 -5.73 -3.01
N VAL A 44 1.25 -6.86 -2.33
CA VAL A 44 2.53 -7.50 -2.06
C VAL A 44 2.84 -8.43 -3.21
N ALA A 45 3.79 -8.06 -4.06
CA ALA A 45 4.22 -8.86 -5.18
C ALA A 45 5.10 -10.02 -4.69
N GLY A 46 4.52 -11.23 -4.70
CA GLY A 46 5.19 -12.50 -4.40
C GLY A 46 4.43 -13.63 -5.10
N SER A 47 4.62 -14.87 -4.65
CA SER A 47 3.96 -16.05 -5.25
C SER A 47 2.43 -16.01 -5.16
N ASP A 48 1.89 -15.42 -4.08
CA ASP A 48 0.45 -15.43 -3.78
C ASP A 48 -0.26 -14.11 -4.15
N ARG A 49 0.50 -13.05 -4.48
CA ARG A 49 -0.02 -11.70 -4.80
C ARG A 49 -1.14 -11.22 -3.87
N VAL A 50 -0.81 -11.10 -2.59
CA VAL A 50 -1.79 -10.69 -1.57
C VAL A 50 -2.12 -9.20 -1.71
N VAL A 51 -3.42 -8.90 -1.71
CA VAL A 51 -3.93 -7.53 -1.74
C VAL A 51 -4.37 -7.10 -0.34
N TYR A 52 -3.88 -5.94 0.08
CA TYR A 52 -4.24 -5.28 1.32
C TYR A 52 -4.95 -3.97 1.01
N ARG A 53 -5.92 -3.60 1.83
CA ARG A 53 -6.45 -2.24 1.93
C ARG A 53 -5.91 -1.64 3.22
N VAL A 54 -5.24 -0.50 3.12
CA VAL A 54 -4.67 0.20 4.26
C VAL A 54 -5.42 1.51 4.43
N ALA A 55 -6.02 1.72 5.59
CA ALA A 55 -6.55 3.01 6.02
C ALA A 55 -5.62 3.65 7.07
N VAL A 56 -5.58 4.98 7.11
CA VAL A 56 -4.72 5.74 8.01
C VAL A 56 -5.55 6.34 9.13
N GLY A 57 -5.22 5.97 10.38
CA GLY A 57 -5.64 6.67 11.58
C GLY A 57 -4.57 7.65 12.07
N SER A 58 -4.82 8.34 13.18
CA SER A 58 -3.89 9.36 13.70
C SER A 58 -2.53 8.81 14.12
N PHE A 59 -2.48 7.58 14.64
CA PHE A 59 -1.24 6.93 15.14
C PHE A 59 -1.16 5.44 14.78
N PHE A 60 -2.04 4.97 13.90
CA PHE A 60 -2.15 3.58 13.52
C PHE A 60 -2.57 3.46 12.05
N PHE A 61 -2.29 2.30 11.48
CA PHE A 61 -2.77 1.87 10.19
C PHE A 61 -3.75 0.73 10.39
N GLU A 62 -4.88 0.79 9.71
CA GLU A 62 -5.80 -0.34 9.63
C GLU A 62 -5.50 -1.10 8.34
N VAL A 63 -4.89 -2.28 8.49
CA VAL A 63 -4.43 -3.12 7.39
C VAL A 63 -5.42 -4.28 7.23
N THR A 64 -6.28 -4.17 6.22
CA THR A 64 -7.24 -5.23 5.89
C THR A 64 -6.73 -6.05 4.72
N ARG A 65 -6.45 -7.33 4.94
CA ARG A 65 -6.21 -8.30 3.85
C ARG A 65 -7.53 -8.56 3.13
N LEU A 66 -7.56 -8.34 1.81
CA LEU A 66 -8.77 -8.51 1.00
C LEU A 66 -9.01 -9.95 0.53
N ASP A 67 -8.01 -10.80 0.71
CA ASP A 67 -8.02 -12.21 0.31
C ASP A 67 -8.62 -13.13 1.39
N GLU A 68 -8.68 -12.68 2.64
CA GLU A 68 -9.24 -13.43 3.77
C GLU A 68 -10.41 -12.66 4.41
N PRO A 69 -11.56 -13.31 4.68
CA PRO A 69 -12.62 -12.68 5.45
C PRO A 69 -12.12 -12.41 6.88
N PHE A 70 -12.29 -11.17 7.36
CA PHE A 70 -11.89 -10.70 8.70
C PHE A 70 -10.38 -10.55 8.96
N GLY A 71 -9.55 -10.47 7.91
CA GLY A 71 -8.11 -10.21 8.05
C GLY A 71 -7.77 -8.74 8.29
N THR A 72 -8.37 -8.08 9.29
CA THR A 72 -8.08 -6.67 9.63
C THR A 72 -7.15 -6.59 10.84
N ASP A 73 -5.94 -6.11 10.61
CA ASP A 73 -4.93 -5.85 11.63
C ASP A 73 -4.82 -4.33 11.88
N VAL A 74 -4.85 -3.93 13.15
CA VAL A 74 -4.56 -2.54 13.55
C VAL A 74 -3.11 -2.47 13.98
N VAL A 75 -2.31 -1.74 13.22
CA VAL A 75 -0.85 -1.72 13.34
C VAL A 75 -0.40 -0.32 13.72
N ARG A 76 0.37 -0.17 14.81
CA ARG A 76 0.95 1.13 15.14
C ARG A 76 2.01 1.53 14.12
N VAL A 77 2.24 2.84 13.97
CA VAL A 77 3.26 3.36 13.05
C VAL A 77 4.65 2.75 13.33
N GLU A 78 4.98 2.57 14.61
CA GLU A 78 6.27 2.01 15.06
C GLU A 78 6.38 0.50 14.78
N GLU A 79 5.25 -0.21 14.80
CA GLU A 79 5.16 -1.66 14.57
C GLU A 79 5.04 -1.99 13.07
N LEU A 80 4.80 -0.98 12.23
CA LEU A 80 4.59 -1.16 10.80
C LEU A 80 5.75 -1.92 10.13
N GLY A 81 6.99 -1.64 10.54
CA GLY A 81 8.19 -2.31 10.02
C GLY A 81 8.23 -3.82 10.31
N GLN A 82 7.63 -4.26 11.41
CA GLN A 82 7.53 -5.68 11.80
C GLN A 82 6.29 -6.35 11.20
N HIS A 83 5.32 -5.57 10.75
CA HIS A 83 4.12 -6.07 10.08
C HIS A 83 4.43 -6.59 8.67
N ARG A 84 3.57 -7.49 8.15
CA ARG A 84 3.70 -8.09 6.81
C ARG A 84 3.87 -7.05 5.70
N ILE A 85 3.17 -5.92 5.80
CA ILE A 85 3.30 -4.78 4.86
C ILE A 85 4.67 -4.12 4.96
N GLY A 86 5.18 -3.87 6.17
CA GLY A 86 6.52 -3.29 6.35
C GLY A 86 7.61 -4.24 5.86
N VAL A 87 7.49 -5.54 6.15
CA VAL A 87 8.43 -6.55 5.64
C VAL A 87 8.42 -6.56 4.10
N ALA A 88 7.24 -6.53 3.47
CA ALA A 88 7.12 -6.44 2.02
C ALA A 88 7.70 -5.14 1.44
N LEU A 89 7.52 -4.02 2.14
CA LEU A 89 8.11 -2.74 1.77
C LEU A 89 9.64 -2.80 1.79
N HIS A 90 10.23 -3.28 2.90
CA HIS A 90 11.68 -3.41 3.06
C HIS A 90 12.29 -4.35 2.02
N ALA A 91 11.57 -5.42 1.68
CA ALA A 91 11.97 -6.34 0.61
C ALA A 91 11.76 -5.77 -0.80
N GLY A 92 11.12 -4.59 -0.94
CA GLY A 92 10.87 -3.96 -2.23
C GLY A 92 9.73 -4.57 -3.03
N HIS A 93 8.89 -5.36 -2.38
CA HIS A 93 7.77 -6.09 -2.96
C HIS A 93 6.42 -5.42 -2.74
N LEU A 94 6.38 -4.22 -2.17
CA LEU A 94 5.14 -3.47 -1.96
C LEU A 94 4.85 -2.53 -3.13
N PHE A 95 3.66 -2.68 -3.70
CA PHE A 95 3.17 -1.88 -4.81
C PHE A 95 1.78 -1.30 -4.51
N THR A 96 1.37 -0.26 -5.22
CA THR A 96 0.03 0.31 -5.17
C THR A 96 -0.46 0.64 -6.57
N PRO A 97 -1.76 0.54 -6.88
CA PRO A 97 -2.30 1.02 -8.15
C PRO A 97 -2.02 2.50 -8.39
N VAL A 98 -1.74 2.83 -9.65
CA VAL A 98 -1.77 4.21 -10.13
C VAL A 98 -3.22 4.70 -10.02
N MET A 99 -3.41 5.88 -9.43
CA MET A 99 -4.70 6.56 -9.46
C MET A 99 -4.66 7.58 -10.59
N ASN A 100 -5.72 7.62 -11.38
CA ASN A 100 -5.82 8.37 -12.63
C ASN A 100 -7.04 9.29 -12.55
#